data_AF-A0A1Y6CWN5-F1
#
_entry.id   AF-A0A1Y6CWN5-F1
#
_cell.length_a   1.000
_cell.length_b   1.000
_cell.length_c   1.000
_cell.angle_alpha   90.00
_cell.angle_beta   90.00
_cell.angle_gamma   90.00
#
_symmetry.space_group_name_H-M   'P 1'
#
loop_
_entity.id
_entity.type
_entity.pdbx_description
1 polymer ?
#
loop_
_entity_poly.entity_id
_entity_poly.type
_entity_poly.pdbx_seq_one_letter_code
_entity_poly.pdbx_strand_id
1 'polypeptide(L)'
;MITLFRKKLSPSSIRELSEIFDTCIQHLESSTDSDWSELGVKEIIKLVHKSKKILAKGKAPSMSSINYLFMPTGPLQETAMQNGWVDEYLALAGKVDSIVEKI
;
A
#
# COMPACT_ATOMS: atom_id res chain seq x y z
N MET A 1 -18.30 -15.90 -20.80
CA MET A 1 -16.95 -15.31 -20.88
C MET A 1 -17.10 -13.83 -20.57
N ILE A 2 -16.99 -13.42 -19.31
CA ILE A 2 -17.19 -12.02 -18.90
C ILE A 2 -15.82 -11.33 -18.99
N THR A 3 -15.66 -10.50 -20.01
CA THR A 3 -14.51 -9.60 -20.13
C THR A 3 -14.65 -8.53 -19.06
N LEU A 4 -14.01 -8.71 -17.90
CA LEU A 4 -13.90 -7.66 -16.90
C LEU A 4 -13.00 -6.57 -17.49
N PHE A 5 -13.59 -5.48 -17.95
CA PHE A 5 -12.84 -4.27 -18.29
C PHE A 5 -12.11 -3.81 -17.03
N ARG A 6 -10.79 -4.00 -16.97
CA ARG A 6 -9.95 -3.33 -15.97
C ARG A 6 -10.07 -1.83 -16.21
N LYS A 7 -10.85 -1.14 -15.39
CA LYS A 7 -10.89 0.32 -15.38
C LYS A 7 -9.47 0.82 -15.13
N LYS A 8 -9.02 1.73 -16.00
CA LYS A 8 -7.69 2.32 -15.89
C LYS A 8 -7.72 3.35 -14.76
N LEU A 9 -6.76 3.30 -13.84
CA LEU A 9 -6.58 4.33 -12.82
C LEU A 9 -6.46 5.71 -13.49
N SER A 10 -7.12 6.72 -12.92
CA SER A 10 -6.94 8.10 -13.36
C SER A 10 -5.52 8.59 -13.03
N PRO A 11 -5.01 9.62 -13.73
CA PRO A 11 -3.73 10.24 -13.39
C PRO A 11 -3.68 10.76 -11.94
N SER A 12 -4.79 11.28 -11.41
CA SER A 12 -4.86 11.74 -10.01
C SER A 12 -4.71 10.56 -9.04
N SER A 13 -5.44 9.45 -9.27
CA SER A 13 -5.35 8.26 -8.42
C SER A 13 -3.96 7.62 -8.45
N ILE A 14 -3.27 7.64 -9.60
CA ILE A 14 -1.87 7.16 -9.69
C ILE A 14 -0.97 8.03 -8.82
N ARG A 15 -1.13 9.35 -8.89
CA ARG A 15 -0.34 10.30 -8.08
C ARG A 15 -0.62 10.11 -6.60
N GLU A 16 -1.89 10.08 -6.20
CA GLU A 16 -2.32 9.91 -4.81
C GLU A 16 -1.78 8.58 -4.22
N LEU A 17 -1.89 7.46 -4.95
CA LEU A 17 -1.31 6.18 -4.52
C LEU A 17 0.21 6.23 -4.42
N SER A 18 0.88 6.93 -5.33
CA SER A 18 2.33 7.09 -5.26
C SER A 18 2.75 7.88 -4.02
N GLU A 19 2.04 8.96 -3.70
CA GLU A 19 2.28 9.78 -2.50
C GLU A 19 2.05 8.97 -1.22
N ILE A 20 0.98 8.16 -1.16
CA ILE A 20 0.73 7.24 -0.03
C ILE A 20 1.89 6.24 0.12
N PHE A 21 2.34 5.64 -0.97
CA PHE A 21 3.46 4.70 -0.93
C PHE A 21 4.78 5.36 -0.52
N ASP A 22 5.00 6.62 -0.88
CA ASP A 22 6.14 7.41 -0.39
C ASP A 22 6.09 7.60 1.12
N THR A 23 4.93 8.00 1.66
CA THR A 23 4.76 8.15 3.11
C THR A 23 4.97 6.83 3.85
N CYS A 24 4.43 5.71 3.34
CA CYS A 24 4.69 4.40 3.95
C CYS A 24 6.19 4.07 3.99
N ILE A 25 6.92 4.32 2.90
CA ILE A 25 8.37 4.07 2.86
C ILE A 25 9.11 4.92 3.91
N GLN A 26 8.76 6.21 4.06
CA GLN A 26 9.39 7.09 5.05
C GLN A 26 9.22 6.57 6.48
N HIS A 27 8.03 6.09 6.85
CA HIS A 27 7.82 5.46 8.16
C HIS A 27 8.57 4.12 8.30
N LEU A 28 8.59 3.32 7.24
CA LEU A 28 9.26 2.02 7.24
C LEU A 28 10.79 2.17 7.36
N GLU A 29 11.40 3.22 6.79
CA GLU A 29 12.84 3.47 6.86
C GLU A 29 13.35 3.68 8.29
N SER A 30 12.49 4.15 9.21
CA SER A 30 12.80 4.29 10.64
C SER A 30 12.20 3.18 11.53
N SER A 31 11.47 2.24 10.93
CA SER A 31 10.81 1.15 11.65
C SER A 31 11.74 -0.07 11.85
N THR A 32 11.44 -0.86 12.87
CA THR A 32 11.95 -2.21 13.06
C THR A 32 10.91 -3.26 12.69
N ASP A 33 11.36 -4.49 12.47
CA ASP A 33 10.48 -5.64 12.26
C ASP A 33 9.48 -5.78 13.41
N SER A 34 8.26 -6.22 13.09
CA SER A 34 7.23 -6.51 14.09
C SER A 34 7.22 -7.99 14.44
N ASP A 35 7.03 -8.31 15.73
CA ASP A 35 6.92 -9.70 16.20
C ASP A 35 5.60 -10.36 15.74
N TRP A 36 4.66 -9.56 15.25
CA TRP A 36 3.31 -9.98 14.87
C TRP A 36 3.20 -10.19 13.35
N SER A 37 4.11 -9.55 12.60
CA SER A 37 4.09 -9.54 11.14
C SER A 37 4.81 -10.75 10.56
N GLU A 38 4.20 -11.35 9.53
CA GLU A 38 4.83 -12.41 8.74
C GLU A 38 5.95 -11.89 7.82
N LEU A 39 6.03 -10.57 7.58
CA LEU A 39 7.08 -9.93 6.79
C LEU A 39 7.92 -8.97 7.62
N GLY A 40 9.23 -8.95 7.37
CA GLY A 40 10.10 -7.90 7.88
C GLY A 40 9.93 -6.58 7.12
N VAL A 41 10.35 -5.47 7.74
CA VAL A 41 10.30 -4.11 7.18
C VAL A 41 10.93 -4.05 5.78
N LYS A 42 12.07 -4.71 5.59
CA LYS A 42 12.76 -4.74 4.28
C LYS A 42 11.92 -5.39 3.17
N GLU A 43 11.15 -6.42 3.51
CA GLU A 43 10.27 -7.11 2.56
C GLU A 43 9.04 -6.27 2.24
N ILE A 44 8.47 -5.61 3.24
CA ILE A 44 7.37 -4.66 3.07
C ILE A 44 7.82 -3.51 2.15
N ILE A 45 8.96 -2.87 2.41
CA ILE A 45 9.54 -1.83 1.55
C ILE A 45 9.71 -2.33 0.11
N LYS A 46 10.21 -3.55 -0.08
CA LYS A 46 10.36 -4.16 -1.41
C LYS A 46 9.03 -4.33 -2.13
N LEU A 47 7.97 -4.74 -1.43
CA LEU A 47 6.61 -4.84 -1.98
C LEU A 47 6.05 -3.46 -2.35
N VAL A 48 6.20 -2.46 -1.49
CA VAL A 48 5.75 -1.08 -1.76
C VAL A 48 6.47 -0.51 -2.99
N HIS A 49 7.80 -0.66 -3.08
CA HIS A 49 8.56 -0.24 -4.26
C HIS A 49 8.16 -0.97 -5.54
N LYS A 50 7.85 -2.27 -5.46
CA LYS A 50 7.34 -3.03 -6.60
C LYS A 50 6.01 -2.44 -7.10
N SER A 51 5.09 -2.11 -6.18
CA SER A 51 3.83 -1.45 -6.51
C SER A 51 4.05 -0.06 -7.13
N LYS A 52 4.94 0.76 -6.57
CA LYS A 52 5.32 2.07 -7.16
C LYS A 52 5.88 1.94 -8.58
N LYS A 53 6.76 0.98 -8.84
CA LYS A 53 7.31 0.74 -10.18
C LYS A 53 6.24 0.38 -11.21
N ILE A 54 5.14 -0.23 -10.78
CA ILE A 54 3.99 -0.52 -11.65
C ILE A 54 3.20 0.77 -11.92
N LEU A 55 2.90 1.55 -10.88
CA LEU A 55 2.24 2.86 -10.99
C LEU A 55 2.99 3.81 -11.94
N ALA A 56 4.31 3.89 -11.81
CA ALA A 56 5.16 4.74 -12.65
C ALA A 56 5.09 4.40 -14.15
N LYS A 57 4.67 3.17 -14.50
CA LYS A 57 4.43 2.75 -15.89
C LYS A 57 3.00 3.06 -16.37
N GLY A 58 2.22 3.83 -15.61
CA GLY A 58 0.82 4.13 -15.88
C GLY A 58 -0.10 2.90 -15.75
N LYS A 59 0.34 1.88 -15.01
CA LYS A 59 -0.41 0.64 -14.76
C LYS A 59 -0.86 0.58 -13.31
N ALA A 60 -2.02 -0.02 -13.06
CA ALA A 60 -2.44 -0.35 -11.72
C ALA A 60 -1.63 -1.54 -11.18
N PRO A 61 -1.09 -1.48 -9.95
CA PRO A 61 -0.68 -2.68 -9.22
C PRO A 61 -1.86 -3.66 -9.14
N SER A 62 -1.57 -4.94 -8.95
CA SER A 62 -2.64 -5.90 -8.67
C SER A 62 -3.39 -5.50 -7.42
N MET A 63 -4.72 -5.51 -7.50
CA MET A 63 -5.59 -5.28 -6.34
C MET A 63 -5.26 -6.19 -5.18
N SER A 64 -4.95 -7.47 -5.46
CA SER A 64 -4.49 -8.41 -4.44
C SER A 64 -3.23 -7.94 -3.71
N SER A 65 -2.32 -7.22 -4.36
CA SER A 65 -1.09 -6.71 -3.72
C SER A 65 -1.34 -5.45 -2.91
N ILE A 66 -2.23 -4.57 -3.36
CA ILE A 66 -2.64 -3.39 -2.59
C ILE A 66 -3.42 -3.85 -1.36
N ASN A 67 -4.42 -4.71 -1.55
CA ASN A 67 -5.20 -5.29 -0.46
C ASN A 67 -4.30 -6.04 0.53
N TYR A 68 -3.29 -6.77 0.04
CA TYR A 68 -2.38 -7.47 0.95
C TYR A 68 -1.55 -6.49 1.82
N LEU A 69 -1.11 -5.37 1.26
CA LEU A 69 -0.39 -4.34 2.02
C LEU A 69 -1.29 -3.59 3.01
N PHE A 70 -2.57 -3.39 2.69
CA PHE A 70 -3.49 -2.55 3.48
C PHE A 70 -4.62 -3.32 4.15
N MET A 71 -4.54 -4.66 4.21
CA MET A 71 -5.57 -5.44 4.90
C MET A 71 -5.50 -5.21 6.41
N PRO A 72 -6.64 -5.32 7.11
CA PRO A 72 -6.66 -5.43 8.56
C PRO A 72 -5.72 -6.53 9.03
N THR A 73 -4.95 -6.23 10.08
CA THR A 73 -3.91 -7.13 10.62
C THR A 73 -2.96 -7.67 9.55
N GLY A 74 -2.68 -6.85 8.53
CA GLY A 74 -1.67 -7.14 7.52
C GLY A 74 -0.29 -6.65 7.95
N PRO A 75 0.78 -7.08 7.23
CA PRO A 75 2.16 -6.77 7.61
C PRO A 75 2.45 -5.29 7.84
N LEU A 76 1.84 -4.40 7.05
CA LEU A 76 2.03 -2.96 7.17
C LEU A 76 1.33 -2.39 8.42
N GLN A 77 0.13 -2.88 8.75
CA GLN A 77 -0.59 -2.45 9.96
C GLN A 77 0.13 -2.92 11.22
N GLU A 78 0.53 -4.18 11.26
CA GLU A 78 1.20 -4.78 12.41
C GLU A 78 2.55 -4.09 12.67
N THR A 79 3.30 -3.83 11.59
CA THR A 79 4.50 -3.01 11.64
C THR A 79 4.20 -1.59 12.15
N ALA A 80 3.15 -0.94 11.65
CA ALA A 80 2.76 0.40 12.09
C ALA A 80 2.40 0.47 13.57
N MET A 81 1.67 -0.53 14.06
CA MET A 81 1.29 -0.67 15.47
C MET A 81 2.51 -0.78 16.38
N GLN A 82 3.46 -1.65 16.03
CA GLN A 82 4.65 -1.84 16.85
C GLN A 82 5.62 -0.65 16.79
N ASN A 83 5.62 0.11 15.69
CA ASN A 83 6.52 1.24 15.48
C ASN A 83 5.88 2.61 15.77
N GLY A 84 4.67 2.65 16.33
CA GLY A 84 4.05 3.88 16.84
C GLY A 84 3.49 4.83 15.78
N TRP A 85 3.11 4.32 14.61
CA TRP A 85 2.50 5.13 13.53
C TRP A 85 1.19 4.52 13.00
N VAL A 86 0.46 3.81 13.87
CA VAL A 86 -0.81 3.15 13.50
C VAL A 86 -1.90 4.14 13.07
N ASP A 87 -1.96 5.32 13.69
CA ASP A 87 -2.97 6.32 13.35
C ASP A 87 -2.73 6.88 11.94
N GLU A 88 -1.47 7.14 11.59
CA GLU A 88 -1.07 7.50 10.24
C GLU A 88 -1.37 6.37 9.25
N TYR A 89 -1.08 5.11 9.61
CA TYR A 89 -1.44 3.96 8.79
C TYR A 89 -2.95 3.92 8.50
N LEU A 90 -3.80 4.07 9.53
CA LEU A 90 -5.25 4.03 9.36
C LEU A 90 -5.75 5.16 8.45
N ALA A 91 -5.18 6.35 8.57
CA ALA A 91 -5.48 7.47 7.67
C ALA A 91 -5.05 7.19 6.22
N LEU A 92 -3.91 6.54 6.00
CA LEU A 92 -3.43 6.14 4.68
C LEU A 92 -4.29 5.01 4.08
N ALA A 93 -4.63 4.01 4.88
CA ALA A 93 -5.50 2.90 4.48
C ALA A 93 -6.87 3.40 4.02
N GLY A 94 -7.51 4.31 4.78
CA GLY A 94 -8.79 4.89 4.37
C GLY A 94 -8.72 5.68 3.05
N LYS A 95 -7.58 6.33 2.76
CA LYS A 95 -7.36 6.96 1.45
C LYS A 95 -7.21 5.93 0.34
N VAL A 96 -6.50 4.83 0.58
CA VAL A 96 -6.38 3.72 -0.37
C VAL A 96 -7.75 3.15 -0.69
N ASP A 97 -8.56 2.83 0.33
CA ASP A 97 -9.93 2.31 0.15
C ASP A 97 -10.76 3.26 -0.73
N SER A 98 -10.73 4.56 -0.43
CA SER A 98 -11.41 5.60 -1.21
C SER A 98 -10.95 5.69 -2.67
N ILE A 99 -9.69 5.35 -2.97
CA ILE A 99 -9.16 5.32 -4.35
C ILE A 99 -9.63 4.04 -5.04
N VAL A 100 -9.59 2.92 -4.34
CA VAL A 100 -9.94 1.59 -4.85
C VAL A 100 -11.42 1.49 -5.18
N GLU A 101 -12.31 2.05 -4.36
CA GLU A 101 -13.76 2.07 -4.60
C GLU A 101 -14.16 2.81 -5.89
N LYS A 102 -13.28 3.68 -6.43
CA LYS A 102 -13.53 4.44 -7.68
C LYS A 102 -13.23 3.62 -8.94
N ILE A 103 -12.50 2.50 -8.81
CA ILE A 103 -12.02 1.63 -9.89
C ILE A 103 -13.06 0.55 -10.17
#